data_AF-A0A645HXB8-F1
#
_entry.id   AF-A0A645HXB8-F1
#
_cell.length_a   1.000
_cell.length_b   1.000
_cell.length_c   1.000
_cell.angle_alpha   90.00
_cell.angle_beta   90.00
_cell.angle_gamma   90.00
#
_symmetry.space_group_name_H-M   'P 1'
#
loop_
_entity.id
_entity.type
_entity.pdbx_description
1 polymer ?
#
loop_
_entity_poly.entity_id
_entity_poly.type
_entity_poly.pdbx_seq_one_letter_code
_entity_poly.pdbx_strand_id
1 'polypeptide(L)' 'MDAMSGTAKRTLALCKEAGVTMTSAGATFPYGKDPNDSNIRIAPTLPPVEELDKAIAVLCVCLKLAALEKLLA' A
#
# COMPACT_ATOMS: atom_id res chain seq x y z
N MET A 1 -2.53 7.43 4.08
CA MET A 1 -1.20 7.40 4.75
C MET A 1 -0.14 7.46 3.68
N ASP A 2 1.09 7.82 4.04
CA ASP A 2 2.20 7.84 3.10
C ASP A 2 3.24 6.78 3.46
N ALA A 3 3.70 6.06 2.44
CA ALA A 3 4.84 5.17 2.47
C ALA A 3 6.14 5.95 2.20
N MET A 4 7.29 5.28 2.26
CA MET A 4 8.55 5.85 1.77
C MET A 4 8.37 6.28 0.31
N SER A 5 8.82 7.48 -0.07
CA SER A 5 8.68 7.97 -1.44
C SER A 5 9.18 6.95 -2.46
N GLY A 6 8.45 6.72 -3.55
CA GLY A 6 8.81 5.76 -4.60
C GLY A 6 8.51 4.29 -4.26
N THR A 7 7.67 4.01 -3.26
CA THR A 7 7.41 2.63 -2.82
C THR A 7 5.93 2.25 -2.77
N ALA A 8 4.98 3.18 -3.02
CA ALA A 8 3.56 2.89 -2.93
C ALA A 8 3.13 1.83 -3.95
N LYS A 9 3.47 1.97 -5.23
CA LYS A 9 3.18 0.95 -6.25
C LYS A 9 3.73 -0.43 -5.89
N ARG A 10 4.99 -0.49 -5.40
CA ARG A 10 5.63 -1.75 -5.00
C ARG A 10 4.93 -2.38 -3.80
N THR A 11 4.59 -1.58 -2.79
CA THR A 11 3.82 -2.01 -1.62
C THR A 11 2.49 -2.64 -2.03
N LEU A 12 1.75 -2.00 -2.94
CA LEU A 12 0.47 -2.52 -3.40
C LEU A 12 0.59 -3.77 -4.27
N ALA A 13 1.66 -3.89 -5.07
CA ALA A 13 1.95 -5.11 -5.81
C ALA A 13 2.17 -6.30 -4.86
N LEU A 14 2.99 -6.11 -3.82
CA LEU A 14 3.23 -7.12 -2.78
C LEU A 14 1.95 -7.48 -2.02
N CYS A 15 1.09 -6.50 -1.70
CA CYS A 15 -0.21 -6.77 -1.07
C CYS A 15 -1.07 -7.67 -1.96
N LYS A 16 -1.13 -7.37 -3.27
CA LYS A 16 -1.90 -8.15 -4.25
C LYS A 16 -1.37 -9.57 -4.38
N GLU A 17 -0.04 -9.75 -4.40
CA GLU A 17 0.62 -11.07 -4.38
C GLU A 17 0.26 -11.87 -3.12
N ALA A 18 0.11 -11.19 -1.98
CA ALA A 18 -0.33 -11.78 -0.71
C ALA A 18 -1.87 -11.95 -0.59
N GLY A 19 -2.64 -11.67 -1.64
CA GLY A 19 -4.09 -11.82 -1.67
C GLY A 19 -4.88 -10.64 -1.07
N VAL A 20 -4.22 -9.54 -0.72
CA VAL A 20 -4.87 -8.33 -0.20
C VAL A 20 -5.01 -7.29 -1.30
N THR A 21 -6.26 -7.01 -1.69
CA THR A 21 -6.55 -5.99 -2.70
C THR A 21 -6.74 -4.63 -2.05
N MET A 22 -5.99 -3.63 -2.53
CA MET A 22 -6.02 -2.26 -2.03
C MET A 22 -6.45 -1.29 -3.15
N THR A 23 -6.79 -0.05 -2.77
CA THR A 23 -6.99 1.01 -3.77
C THR A 23 -5.67 1.28 -4.50
N SER A 24 -5.72 1.42 -5.83
CA SER A 24 -4.56 1.75 -6.66
C SER A 24 -3.77 2.97 -6.16
N ALA A 25 -2.44 2.90 -6.25
CA ALA A 25 -1.56 4.01 -5.92
C ALA A 25 -1.87 5.22 -6.81
N GLY A 26 -1.83 6.42 -6.23
CA GLY A 26 -2.17 7.65 -6.94
C GLY A 26 -3.66 7.91 -7.13
N ALA A 27 -4.57 7.04 -6.67
CA ALA A 27 -6.02 7.23 -6.82
C ALA A 27 -6.58 8.51 -6.17
N THR A 28 -5.84 9.09 -5.22
CA THR A 28 -6.16 10.35 -4.53
C THR A 28 -5.59 11.58 -5.24
N PHE A 29 -4.93 11.39 -6.39
CA PHE A 29 -4.29 12.44 -7.17
C PHE A 29 -4.98 12.62 -8.53
N PRO A 30 -5.00 13.85 -9.08
CA PRO A 30 -5.44 14.08 -10.44
C PRO A 30 -4.74 13.15 -11.42
N TYR A 31 -5.53 12.58 -12.34
CA TYR A 31 -5.05 11.64 -13.36
C TYR A 31 -4.41 10.35 -12.82
N GLY A 32 -4.61 10.02 -11.54
CA GLY A 32 -4.03 8.81 -10.94
C GLY A 32 -2.51 8.90 -10.72
N LYS A 33 -1.93 10.12 -10.71
CA LYS A 33 -0.48 10.33 -10.68
C LYS A 33 -0.05 10.99 -9.37
N ASP A 34 0.38 10.16 -8.41
CA ASP A 34 1.13 10.64 -7.24
C ASP A 34 2.57 10.98 -7.66
N PRO A 35 3.02 12.24 -7.54
CA PRO A 35 4.37 12.65 -7.90
C PRO A 35 5.46 11.97 -7.06
N ASN A 36 5.12 11.56 -5.83
CA ASN A 36 6.06 10.92 -4.90
C ASN A 36 5.91 9.41 -4.83
N ASP A 37 4.91 8.82 -5.49
CA ASP A 37 4.56 7.38 -5.38
C ASP A 37 4.64 6.89 -3.92
N SER A 38 3.91 7.57 -3.05
CA SER A 38 3.97 7.43 -1.60
C SER A 38 2.59 7.21 -0.97
N ASN A 39 1.52 7.76 -1.54
CA ASN A 39 0.22 7.75 -0.91
C ASN A 39 -0.52 6.42 -1.09
N ILE A 40 -1.03 5.91 0.03
CA ILE A 40 -1.87 4.71 0.10
C ILE A 40 -3.20 5.07 0.79
N ARG A 41 -4.30 4.84 0.07
CA ARG A 41 -5.67 4.99 0.58
C ARG A 41 -6.13 3.69 1.23
N ILE A 42 -6.58 3.78 2.48
CA ILE A 42 -7.20 2.67 3.23
C ILE A 42 -8.70 2.97 3.36
N ALA A 43 -9.54 1.99 3.06
CA ALA A 43 -11.00 2.09 3.18
C ALA A 43 -11.50 1.05 4.21
N PRO A 44 -11.57 1.39 5.50
CA PRO A 44 -11.78 0.40 6.57
C PRO A 44 -13.26 0.05 6.82
N THR A 45 -14.21 0.68 6.13
CA THR A 45 -15.65 0.62 6.46
C THR A 45 -16.38 -0.61 5.94
N LEU A 46 -15.79 -1.38 5.03
CA LEU A 46 -16.43 -2.53 4.38
C LEU A 46 -16.17 -3.88 5.09
N PRO A 47 -14.92 -4.24 5.43
CA PRO A 47 -14.64 -5.56 6.02
C PRO A 47 -14.99 -5.61 7.52
N PRO A 48 -15.29 -6.81 8.07
CA PRO A 48 -15.29 -7.04 9.51
C PRO A 48 -13.94 -6.68 10.14
N VAL A 49 -13.93 -6.31 11.43
CA VAL A 49 -12.71 -5.89 12.15
C VAL A 49 -11.60 -6.95 12.08
N GLU A 50 -11.93 -8.23 12.19
CA GLU A 50 -10.94 -9.32 12.12
C GLU A 50 -10.27 -9.44 10.75
N GLU A 51 -11.01 -9.20 9.67
CA GLU A 51 -10.45 -9.19 8.31
C GLU A 51 -9.62 -7.93 8.06
N LEU A 52 -10.08 -6.79 8.59
CA LEU A 52 -9.35 -5.53 8.55
C LEU A 52 -7.99 -5.66 9.23
N ASP A 53 -7.93 -6.25 10.43
CA ASP A 53 -6.69 -6.44 11.18
C ASP A 53 -5.68 -7.29 10.39
N LYS A 54 -6.14 -8.38 9.77
CA LYS A 54 -5.28 -9.22 8.92
C LYS A 54 -4.79 -8.46 7.68
N ALA A 55 -5.67 -7.72 7.01
CA ALA A 55 -5.32 -6.95 5.82
C ALA A 55 -4.29 -5.84 6.15
N ILE A 56 -4.46 -5.15 7.29
CA ILE A 56 -3.52 -4.13 7.74
C ILE A 56 -2.17 -4.74 8.14
N ALA A 57 -2.15 -5.90 8.79
CA ALA A 57 -0.91 -6.60 9.10
C ALA A 57 -0.11 -6.93 7.83
N VAL A 58 -0.78 -7.44 6.79
CA VAL A 58 -0.15 -7.68 5.48
C VAL A 58 0.36 -6.38 4.87
N LEU A 59 -0.45 -5.31 4.85
CA LEU A 59 -0.05 -4.01 4.34
C LEU A 59 1.24 -3.50 5.03
N CYS A 60 1.32 -3.60 6.35
CA CYS A 60 2.50 -3.18 7.11
C CYS A 60 3.75 -3.99 6.74
N VAL A 61 3.62 -5.30 6.52
CA VAL A 61 4.74 -6.15 6.08
C VAL A 61 5.19 -5.76 4.68
N CYS A 62 4.26 -5.61 3.73
CA CYS A 62 4.56 -5.20 2.36
C CYS A 62 5.23 -3.81 2.30
N LEU A 63 4.78 -2.87 3.15
CA LEU A 63 5.34 -1.53 3.22
C LEU A 63 6.79 -1.53 3.72
N LYS A 64 7.09 -2.33 4.76
CA LYS A 64 8.45 -2.53 5.26
C LYS A 64 9.34 -3.20 4.21
N LEU A 65 8.83 -4.23 3.54
CA LEU A 65 9.58 -4.95 2.51
C LEU A 65 9.93 -4.04 1.33
N ALA A 66 8.96 -3.29 0.80
CA ALA A 66 9.20 -2.34 -0.30
C ALA A 66 10.20 -1.24 0.08
N ALA A 67 10.17 -0.76 1.32
CA ALA A 67 11.15 0.19 1.82
C ALA A 67 12.56 -0.41 1.90
N LEU A 68 12.69 -1.64 2.41
CA LEU A 68 13.98 -2.35 2.49
C LEU A 68 14.53 -2.67 1.10
N GLU A 69 13.70 -3.14 0.17
CA GLU A 69 14.07 -3.35 -1.23
C GLU A 69 14.64 -2.07 -1.85
N LYS A 70 14.01 -0.92 -1.59
CA LYS A 70 14.48 0.38 -2.09
C LYS A 70 15.80 0.82 -1.46
N LEU A 71 16.00 0.61 -0.16
CA LEU A 71 17.21 1.04 0.55
C LEU A 71 18.43 0.16 0.25
N LEU A 72 18.21 -1.08 -0.18
CA LEU A 72 19.26 -2.06 -0.51
C LEU A 72 19.58 -2.13 -2.01
N ALA A 73 18.89 -1.35 -2.85
CA ALA A 73 19.06 -1.28 -4.30
C ALA A 73 20.13 -0.27 -4.74
#